data_AF-A0A7X8VJ12-F1
#
_entry.id   AF-A0A7X8VJ12-F1
#
_cell.length_a   1.000
_cell.length_b   1.000
_cell.length_c   1.000
_cell.angle_alpha   90.00
_cell.angle_beta   90.00
_cell.angle_gamma   90.00
#
_symmetry.space_group_name_H-M   'P 1'
#
loop_
_entity.id
_entity.type
_entity.pdbx_description
1 polymer ?
#
loop_
_entity_poly.entity_id
_entity_poly.type
_entity_poly.pdbx_seq_one_letter_code
_entity_poly.pdbx_strand_id
1 'polypeptide(L)' 'HASWAVANEDIEFVDLEEIPGVFREPLPRVSLDHLPDGGAWLQPFRPLTALLSNRQSQE' A
#
# COMPACT_ATOMS: atom_id res chain seq x y z
N HIS A 1 7.09 8.31 -18.17
CA HIS A 1 5.74 8.37 -18.77
C HIS A 1 5.35 6.95 -19.14
N ALA A 2 4.26 6.41 -18.59
CA ALA A 2 3.84 5.02 -18.80
C ALA A 2 2.88 4.85 -20.01
N SER A 3 2.91 5.77 -20.97
CA SER A 3 1.95 5.84 -22.09
C SER A 3 1.87 4.57 -22.93
N TRP A 4 2.96 3.81 -23.05
CA TRP A 4 2.97 2.55 -23.79
C TRP A 4 2.10 1.48 -23.11
N ALA A 5 2.02 1.48 -21.78
CA ALA A 5 1.29 0.49 -21.01
C ALA A 5 -0.21 0.81 -20.96
N VAL A 6 -0.54 2.10 -20.83
CA VAL A 6 -1.93 2.59 -20.80
C VAL A 6 -2.64 2.39 -22.15
N ALA A 7 -1.88 2.40 -23.26
CA ALA A 7 -2.43 2.23 -24.60
C ALA A 7 -2.48 0.76 -25.07
N ASN A 8 -2.00 -0.19 -24.25
CA ASN A 8 -1.91 -1.59 -24.62
C ASN A 8 -3.20 -2.33 -24.22
N GLU A 9 -3.90 -2.91 -25.19
CA GLU A 9 -5.17 -3.62 -25.00
C GLU A 9 -5.04 -4.96 -24.27
N ASP A 10 -3.84 -5.54 -24.23
CA ASP A 10 -3.55 -6.78 -23.51
C ASP A 10 -3.23 -6.54 -22.02
N ILE A 11 -3.17 -5.28 -21.56
CA ILE A 11 -2.82 -4.91 -20.19
C ILE A 11 -4.05 -4.42 -19.45
N GLU A 12 -4.44 -5.16 -18.41
CA GLU A 12 -5.48 -4.75 -17.48
C GLU A 12 -4.88 -4.04 -16.26
N PHE A 13 -5.43 -2.88 -15.93
CA PHE A 13 -5.09 -2.14 -14.72
C PHE A 13 -6.11 -2.47 -13.65
N VAL A 14 -5.65 -3.09 -12.58
CA VAL A 14 -6.45 -3.42 -11.41
C VAL A 14 -6.08 -2.51 -10.25
N ASP A 15 -7.08 -2.08 -9.49
CA ASP A 15 -6.82 -1.31 -8.28
C ASP A 15 -6.19 -2.24 -7.22
N LEU A 16 -5.15 -1.75 -6.53
CA LEU A 16 -4.51 -2.57 -5.49
C LEU A 16 -5.51 -2.99 -4.40
N GLU A 17 -6.49 -2.15 -4.08
CA GLU A 17 -7.52 -2.45 -3.08
C GLU A 17 -8.42 -3.64 -3.47
N GLU A 18 -8.50 -3.98 -4.76
CA GLU A 18 -9.31 -5.09 -5.27
C GLU A 18 -8.61 -6.46 -5.14
N ILE A 19 -7.31 -6.48 -4.85
CA ILE A 19 -6.52 -7.72 -4.75
C ILE A 19 -6.72 -8.34 -3.35
N PRO A 20 -7.37 -9.52 -3.23
CA PRO A 20 -7.61 -10.14 -1.93
C PRO A 20 -6.30 -10.48 -1.21
N GLY A 21 -6.19 -10.06 0.04
CA GLY A 21 -5.02 -10.35 0.88
C GLY A 21 -3.77 -9.52 0.57
N VAL A 22 -3.86 -8.52 -0.33
CA VAL A 22 -2.72 -7.61 -0.59
C VAL A 22 -2.42 -6.73 0.63
N PHE A 23 -3.46 -6.37 1.38
CA PHE A 23 -3.35 -5.67 2.65
C PHE A 23 -3.81 -6.56 3.80
N ARG A 24 -3.07 -6.55 4.91
CA ARG A 24 -3.45 -7.27 6.14
C ARG A 24 -4.57 -6.58 6.90
N GLU A 25 -4.60 -5.25 6.81
CA GLU A 25 -5.59 -4.34 7.38
C GLU A 25 -5.94 -3.31 6.30
N PRO A 26 -7.19 -2.80 6.23
CA PRO A 26 -7.57 -1.77 5.27
C PRO A 26 -6.62 -0.57 5.33
N LEU A 27 -6.30 0.03 4.18
CA LEU A 27 -5.48 1.24 4.15
C LEU A 27 -6.11 2.32 5.04
N PRO A 28 -5.32 3.01 5.88
CA PRO A 28 -5.83 4.06 6.74
C PRO A 28 -6.38 5.19 5.87
N ARG A 29 -7.70 5.37 5.89
CA ARG A 29 -8.39 6.44 5.18
C ARG A 29 -8.15 7.75 5.94
N VAL A 30 -7.37 8.66 5.38
CA VAL A 30 -7.17 10.00 5.94
C VAL A 30 -8.18 10.95 5.30
N SER A 31 -9.03 11.57 6.12
CA SER A 31 -9.90 12.64 5.65
C SER A 31 -9.09 13.92 5.44
N LEU A 32 -9.26 14.56 4.28
CA LEU A 32 -8.55 15.79 3.93
C LEU A 32 -8.86 16.95 4.88
N ASP A 33 -10.01 16.92 5.54
CA ASP A 33 -10.43 17.93 6.51
C ASP A 33 -9.69 17.83 7.86
N HIS A 34 -9.00 16.71 8.11
CA HIS A 34 -8.31 16.41 9.38
C HIS A 34 -6.81 16.18 9.19
N LEU A 35 -6.19 16.91 8.26
CA LEU A 35 -4.76 16.80 8.02
C LEU A 35 -3.95 17.49 9.13
N PRO A 36 -2.89 16.83 9.67
CA PRO A 36 -1.98 17.49 10.59
C PRO A 36 -1.21 18.62 9.90
N ASP A 37 -1.01 19.75 10.60
CA ASP A 37 -0.25 20.91 10.10
C ASP A 37 1.17 20.56 9.60
N GLY A 38 1.76 19.48 10.14
CA GLY A 38 3.10 19.00 9.78
C GLY A 38 3.18 18.04 8.60
N GLY A 39 2.05 17.62 8.02
CA GLY A 39 2.01 16.68 6.89
C GLY A 39 2.50 15.27 7.23
N ALA A 40 1.57 14.36 7.51
CA ALA A 40 1.86 12.93 7.69
C ALA A 40 0.68 12.07 7.17
N TRP A 41 0.57 11.99 5.84
CA TRP A 41 -0.63 11.47 5.16
C TRP A 41 -0.74 9.93 5.23
N LEU A 42 0.39 9.23 5.38
CA LEU A 42 0.49 7.80 5.64
C LEU A 42 1.77 7.58 6.46
N GLN A 43 1.70 6.84 7.58
CA GLN A 43 2.95 6.38 8.20
C GLN A 43 3.65 5.41 7.24
N PRO A 44 4.99 5.46 7.13
CA PRO A 44 5.71 4.51 6.30
C PRO A 44 5.32 3.10 6.74
N PHE A 45 4.74 2.33 5.82
CA PHE A 45 4.49 0.92 6.07
C PHE A 45 5.81 0.26 6.44
N ARG A 46 5.81 -0.53 7.50
CA ARG A 46 6.99 -1.30 7.90
C ARG A 46 7.40 -2.17 6.70
N PRO A 47 8.68 -2.14 6.27
CA PRO A 47 9.11 -2.94 5.14
C PRO A 47 8.82 -4.42 5.43
N LEU A 48 8.54 -5.21 4.39
CA LEU A 48 8.24 -6.63 4.54
C LEU A 48 9.36 -7.40 5.29
N THR A 49 10.59 -6.89 5.25
CA THR A 49 11.72 -7.40 6.04
C THR A 49 11.50 -7.32 7.55
N ALA A 50 10.71 -6.37 8.04
CA ALA A 50 10.34 -6.25 9.45
C ALA A 50 9.44 -7.41 9.93
N LEU A 51 8.81 -8.15 9.01
CA LEU A 51 8.02 -9.35 9.34
C LEU A 51 8.91 -10.58 9.60
N LEU A 52 10.18 -10.55 9.19
CA LEU A 52 11.11 -11.66 9.38
C LEU A 52 11.59 -11.76 10.84
N SER A 53 11.74 -10.62 11.52
CA SER A 53 12.13 -10.58 12.94
C SER A 53 11.11 -11.25 13.86
N ASN A 54 9.82 -11.16 13.54
CA ASN A 54 8.75 -11.81 14.30
C ASN A 54 8.70 -13.34 14.16
N ARG A 55 9.40 -13.91 13.17
CA ARG A 55 9.48 -15.37 12.96
C ARG A 55 10.57 -16.03 13.80
N GLN A 56 11.61 -15.29 14.19
CA GLN A 56 12.75 -15.79 14.97
C GLN A 56 12.51 -15.76 16.48
N SER A 57 11.47 -15.07 16.96
CA SER A 57 11.10 -15.01 18.38
C SER A 57 10.09 -16.10 18.79
N GLN A 58 9.72 -16.97 17.86
CA GLN A 58 8.83 -18.12 18.05
C GLN A 58 9.61 -19.42 17.79
N GLU A 59 10.79 -19.54 18.40
CA GLU A 59 11.56 -20.78 18.56
C GLU A 59 12.04 -20.90 20.00
#